data_AF-A0A7S1EVT3-F1
#
_entry.id   AF-A0A7S1EVT3-F1
#
_cell.length_a   1.000
_cell.length_b   1.000
_cell.length_c   1.000
_cell.angle_alpha   90.00
_cell.angle_beta   90.00
_cell.angle_gamma   90.00
#
_symmetry.space_group_name_H-M   'P 1'
#
loop_
_entity.id
_entity.type
_entity.pdbx_description
1 polymer ?
#
loop_
_entity_poly.entity_id
_entity_poly.type
_entity_poly.pdbx_seq_one_letter_code
_entity_poly.pdbx_strand_id
1 'polypeptide(L)'
;ALDAVREQYDNVSTYLTQVAQLERQRLKELNVAPVNHLTFHYFPQLGFHVSVPNPLTDYGDDEDPRAMERMKRDMPAPVEDWRYQFAGSGRLFYKCPLATRLDAEIGDLVVAARDIELELLNGVVARLRRFA
;
A
#
# COMPACT_ATOMS: atom_id res chain seq x y z
N ALA A 1 26.25 4.12 5.12
CA ALA A 1 25.00 4.90 5.00
C ALA A 1 23.85 3.99 4.57
N LEU A 2 23.92 3.35 3.40
CA LEU A 2 22.89 2.38 2.96
C LEU A 2 22.74 1.21 3.95
N ASP A 3 23.83 0.65 4.48
CA ASP A 3 23.76 -0.49 5.40
C ASP A 3 23.02 -0.17 6.72
N ALA A 4 23.15 1.05 7.24
CA ALA A 4 22.44 1.50 8.44
C ALA A 4 20.93 1.68 8.18
N VAL A 5 20.56 2.12 6.98
CA VAL A 5 19.15 2.18 6.54
C VAL A 5 18.61 0.77 6.28
N ARG A 6 19.44 -0.13 5.75
CA ARG A 6 19.10 -1.55 5.50
C ARG A 6 18.80 -2.30 6.79
N GLU A 7 19.59 -2.06 7.85
CA GLU A 7 19.38 -2.67 9.16
C GLU A 7 18.04 -2.24 9.80
N GLN A 8 17.63 -0.99 9.59
CA GLN A 8 16.29 -0.51 9.98
C GLN A 8 15.18 -1.10 9.10
N TYR A 9 15.47 -1.33 7.82
CA TYR A 9 14.52 -1.88 6.83
C TYR A 9 14.29 -3.39 6.93
N ASP A 10 15.29 -4.17 7.34
CA ASP A 10 15.22 -5.63 7.41
C ASP A 10 14.06 -6.10 8.32
N ASN A 11 13.69 -5.29 9.30
CA ASN A 11 12.56 -5.55 10.20
C ASN A 11 11.22 -4.97 9.72
N VAL A 12 11.21 -4.04 8.76
CA VAL A 12 9.99 -3.38 8.27
C VAL A 12 9.09 -4.37 7.55
N SER A 13 9.63 -5.26 6.73
CA SER A 13 8.84 -6.29 6.03
C SER A 13 8.14 -7.25 7.02
N THR A 14 8.88 -7.70 8.03
CA THR A 14 8.36 -8.51 9.13
C THR A 14 7.29 -7.75 9.92
N TYR A 15 7.54 -6.48 10.23
CA TYR A 15 6.59 -5.61 10.93
C TYR A 15 5.31 -5.40 10.13
N LEU A 16 5.39 -5.06 8.84
CA LEU A 16 4.23 -4.91 7.95
C LEU A 16 3.43 -6.21 7.84
N THR A 17 4.09 -7.37 7.86
CA THR A 17 3.43 -8.67 7.88
C THR A 17 2.66 -8.89 9.18
N GLN A 18 3.25 -8.58 10.33
CA GLN A 18 2.58 -8.65 11.64
C GLN A 18 1.39 -7.69 11.70
N VAL A 19 1.56 -6.46 11.21
CA VAL A 19 0.53 -5.43 11.13
C VAL A 19 -0.63 -5.88 10.24
N ALA A 20 -0.34 -6.50 9.09
CA ALA A 20 -1.37 -7.10 8.24
C ALA A 20 -2.12 -8.24 8.94
N GLN A 21 -1.43 -9.07 9.74
CA GLN A 21 -2.06 -10.13 10.53
C GLN A 21 -2.96 -9.56 11.64
N LEU A 22 -2.53 -8.50 12.33
CA LEU A 22 -3.33 -7.81 13.35
C LEU A 22 -4.62 -7.26 12.77
N GLU A 23 -4.56 -6.58 11.62
CA GLU A 23 -5.78 -6.06 10.99
C GLU A 23 -6.69 -7.19 10.51
N ARG A 24 -6.15 -8.27 9.95
CA ARG A 24 -6.96 -9.46 9.58
C ARG A 24 -7.65 -10.07 10.80
N GLN A 25 -6.96 -10.18 11.92
CA GLN A 25 -7.52 -10.69 13.17
C GLN A 25 -8.64 -9.78 13.69
N ARG A 26 -8.43 -8.46 13.68
CA ARG A 26 -9.45 -7.46 14.02
C ARG A 26 -10.69 -7.57 13.13
N LEU A 27 -10.52 -7.69 11.81
CA LEU A 27 -11.63 -7.85 10.87
C LEU A 27 -12.45 -9.12 11.15
N LYS A 28 -11.77 -10.21 11.52
CA LYS A 28 -12.40 -11.46 11.91
C LYS A 28 -13.23 -11.29 13.19
N GLU A 29 -12.73 -10.57 14.18
CA GLU A 29 -13.47 -10.26 15.42
C GLU A 29 -14.70 -9.39 15.17
N LEU A 30 -14.67 -8.54 14.14
CA LEU A 30 -15.80 -7.71 13.71
C LEU A 30 -16.82 -8.46 12.83
N ASN A 31 -16.65 -9.77 12.59
CA ASN A 31 -17.49 -10.59 11.70
C ASN A 31 -17.61 -10.02 10.28
N VAL A 32 -16.59 -9.30 9.81
CA VAL A 32 -16.53 -8.82 8.42
C VAL A 32 -16.27 -10.03 7.52
N ALA A 33 -17.02 -10.12 6.42
CA ALA A 33 -16.87 -11.20 5.45
C ALA A 33 -15.39 -11.40 5.08
N PRO A 34 -14.92 -12.64 4.91
CA PRO A 34 -13.49 -12.93 4.85
C PRO A 34 -12.83 -12.20 3.67
N VAL A 35 -12.12 -11.13 4.00
CA VAL A 35 -11.20 -10.45 3.09
C VAL A 35 -9.92 -11.29 3.02
N ASN A 36 -10.01 -12.47 2.40
CA ASN A 36 -8.95 -13.49 2.40
C ASN A 36 -7.60 -12.97 1.86
N HIS A 37 -7.60 -11.85 1.14
CA HIS A 37 -6.43 -11.28 0.48
C HIS A 37 -6.24 -9.80 0.80
N LEU A 38 -6.22 -9.45 2.08
CA LEU A 38 -5.83 -8.12 2.56
C LEU A 38 -4.32 -7.91 2.43
N THR A 39 -3.90 -6.83 1.78
CA THR A 39 -2.48 -6.49 1.59
C THR A 39 -2.24 -5.02 1.93
N PHE A 40 -1.15 -4.72 2.64
CA PHE A 40 -0.69 -3.34 2.85
C PHE A 40 0.28 -2.93 1.74
N HIS A 41 0.09 -1.72 1.23
CA HIS A 41 0.91 -1.11 0.19
C HIS A 41 1.43 0.23 0.68
N TYR A 42 2.65 0.58 0.27
CA TYR A 42 3.19 1.91 0.45
C TYR A 42 3.25 2.64 -0.88
N PHE A 43 2.66 3.84 -0.93
CA PHE A 43 2.74 4.72 -2.09
C PHE A 43 3.49 6.00 -1.67
N PRO A 44 4.60 6.37 -2.34
CA PRO A 44 5.42 7.51 -1.91
C PRO A 44 4.67 8.83 -1.69
N GLN A 45 3.62 9.09 -2.47
CA GLN A 45 2.85 10.34 -2.39
C GLN A 45 1.59 10.25 -1.51
N LEU A 46 1.14 9.03 -1.19
CA LEU A 46 -0.14 8.80 -0.51
C LEU A 46 0.04 8.10 0.86
N GLY A 47 1.22 7.54 1.11
CA GLY A 47 1.52 6.74 2.29
C GLY A 47 0.99 5.32 2.21
N PHE A 48 0.85 4.68 3.38
CA PHE A 48 0.34 3.33 3.54
C PHE A 48 -1.15 3.23 3.23
N HIS A 49 -1.53 2.13 2.57
CA HIS A 49 -2.90 1.81 2.22
C HIS A 49 -3.14 0.32 2.42
N VAL A 50 -4.36 -0.02 2.82
CA VAL A 50 -4.82 -1.40 2.81
C VAL A 50 -5.62 -1.64 1.54
N SER A 51 -5.40 -2.79 0.90
CA SER A 51 -6.09 -3.16 -0.32
C SER A 51 -6.79 -4.50 -0.20
N VAL A 52 -7.89 -4.62 -0.93
CA VAL A 52 -8.71 -5.83 -1.03
C VAL A 52 -8.95 -6.14 -2.52
N PRO A 53 -9.15 -7.41 -2.90
CA PRO A 53 -9.53 -7.75 -4.26
C PRO A 53 -10.76 -6.96 -4.68
N ASN A 54 -10.74 -6.44 -5.90
CA ASN A 54 -11.92 -5.84 -6.49
C ASN A 54 -12.84 -6.98 -6.96
N PRO A 55 -14.06 -7.12 -6.42
CA PRO A 55 -14.98 -8.17 -6.87
C PRO A 55 -15.42 -8.00 -8.33
N LEU A 56 -15.13 -6.85 -8.95
CA LEU A 56 -15.53 -6.50 -10.30
C LEU A 56 -14.40 -6.64 -11.33
N THR A 57 -13.18 -7.03 -10.97
CA THR A 57 -12.09 -7.12 -11.96
C THR A 57 -12.13 -8.31 -12.92
N ASP A 58 -13.18 -9.14 -12.83
CA ASP A 58 -13.60 -9.99 -13.94
C ASP A 58 -14.30 -9.20 -15.06
N TYR A 59 -14.76 -7.98 -14.79
CA TYR A 59 -15.24 -7.01 -15.78
C TYR A 59 -14.05 -6.14 -16.19
N GLY A 60 -13.61 -6.26 -17.44
CA GLY A 60 -12.39 -5.66 -18.00
C GLY A 60 -12.34 -4.13 -18.11
N ASP A 61 -12.80 -3.41 -17.10
CA ASP A 61 -12.96 -1.95 -17.07
C ASP A 61 -12.10 -1.26 -15.98
N ASP A 62 -10.87 -1.72 -15.75
CA ASP A 62 -9.91 -1.01 -14.89
C ASP A 62 -9.52 0.39 -15.45
N GLU A 63 -9.95 0.71 -16.68
CA GLU A 63 -9.64 1.96 -17.37
C GLU A 63 -10.82 2.95 -17.51
N ASP A 64 -12.06 2.61 -17.12
CA ASP A 64 -13.22 3.53 -17.21
C ASP A 64 -13.41 4.38 -15.93
N PRO A 65 -13.14 5.71 -15.96
CA PRO A 65 -13.32 6.58 -14.81
C PRO A 65 -14.76 6.64 -14.29
N ARG A 66 -15.77 6.40 -15.14
CA ARG A 66 -17.18 6.37 -14.73
C ARG A 66 -17.55 5.08 -14.01
N ALA A 67 -16.91 3.96 -14.37
CA ALA A 67 -17.01 2.72 -13.60
C ALA A 67 -16.42 2.94 -12.20
N MET A 68 -15.25 3.59 -12.10
CA MET A 68 -14.60 3.90 -10.82
C MET A 68 -15.44 4.81 -9.89
N GLU A 69 -16.09 5.86 -10.42
CA GLU A 69 -16.93 6.76 -9.59
C GLU A 69 -18.22 6.07 -9.12
N ARG A 70 -18.80 5.19 -9.94
CA ARG A 70 -19.93 4.33 -9.50
C ARG A 70 -19.48 3.38 -8.40
N MET A 71 -18.30 2.77 -8.52
CA MET A 71 -17.74 1.89 -7.49
C MET A 71 -17.55 2.58 -6.14
N LYS A 72 -17.09 3.83 -6.11
CA LYS A 72 -16.96 4.62 -4.88
C LYS A 72 -18.30 4.79 -4.15
N ARG A 73 -19.40 4.83 -4.90
CA ARG A 73 -20.75 5.02 -4.37
C ARG A 73 -21.42 3.71 -3.95
N ASP A 74 -21.15 2.64 -4.69
CA ASP A 74 -21.88 1.37 -4.57
C ASP A 74 -21.14 0.31 -3.73
N MET A 75 -19.82 0.43 -3.54
CA MET A 75 -19.03 -0.50 -2.74
C MET A 75 -18.80 0.05 -1.33
N PRO A 76 -19.54 -0.41 -0.31
CA PRO A 76 -19.31 0.02 1.06
C PRO A 76 -17.91 -0.40 1.50
N ALA A 77 -17.28 0.43 2.32
CA ALA A 77 -16.02 0.05 2.96
C ALA A 77 -16.23 -1.26 3.75
N PRO A 78 -15.25 -2.18 3.78
CA PRO A 78 -15.37 -3.44 4.53
C PRO A 78 -15.71 -3.23 6.01
N VAL A 79 -15.33 -2.07 6.55
CA VAL A 79 -15.57 -1.63 7.92
C VAL A 79 -15.85 -0.13 7.92
N GLU A 80 -16.63 0.34 8.88
CA GLU A 80 -17.04 1.75 9.01
C GLU A 80 -15.87 2.74 9.11
N ASP A 81 -14.77 2.34 9.75
CA ASP A 81 -13.60 3.19 9.96
C ASP A 81 -12.60 3.19 8.79
N TRP A 82 -12.87 2.42 7.74
CA TRP A 82 -12.07 2.41 6.52
C TRP A 82 -12.58 3.44 5.54
N ARG A 83 -11.68 4.28 5.01
CA ARG A 83 -12.03 5.31 4.02
C ARG A 83 -11.52 4.91 2.65
N TYR A 84 -12.40 4.78 1.67
CA TYR A 84 -11.99 4.54 0.28
C TYR A 84 -11.07 5.66 -0.22
N GLN A 85 -10.07 5.30 -1.03
CA GLN A 85 -9.14 6.26 -1.64
C GLN A 85 -9.18 6.17 -3.17
N PHE A 86 -8.90 4.98 -3.73
CA PHE A 86 -8.87 4.74 -5.17
C PHE A 86 -8.99 3.23 -5.47
N ALA A 87 -9.11 2.89 -6.76
CA ALA A 87 -9.04 1.51 -7.26
C ALA A 87 -7.97 1.41 -8.34
N GLY A 88 -7.44 0.22 -8.55
CA GLY A 88 -6.48 -0.06 -9.62
C GLY A 88 -5.88 -1.45 -9.54
N SER A 89 -5.43 -1.97 -10.69
CA SER A 89 -4.73 -3.26 -10.79
C SER A 89 -5.46 -4.42 -10.12
N GLY A 90 -6.77 -4.59 -10.35
CA GLY A 90 -7.49 -5.69 -9.70
C GLY A 90 -7.99 -5.42 -8.28
N ARG A 91 -7.78 -4.22 -7.71
CA ARG A 91 -7.89 -3.99 -6.25
C ARG A 91 -8.53 -2.66 -5.88
N LEU A 92 -9.13 -2.63 -4.69
CA LEU A 92 -9.64 -1.42 -4.04
C LEU A 92 -8.70 -1.02 -2.91
N PHE A 93 -8.42 0.27 -2.78
CA PHE A 93 -7.51 0.81 -1.78
C PHE A 93 -8.25 1.70 -0.78
N TYR A 94 -7.95 1.48 0.50
CA TYR A 94 -8.55 2.18 1.62
C TYR A 94 -7.46 2.73 2.55
N LYS A 95 -7.82 3.81 3.25
CA LYS A 95 -7.12 4.31 4.42
C LYS A 95 -7.84 3.84 5.67
N CYS A 96 -7.21 2.94 6.42
CA CYS A 96 -7.68 2.49 7.73
C CYS A 96 -6.84 3.13 8.85
N PRO A 97 -7.30 3.12 10.12
CA PRO A 97 -6.55 3.71 11.23
C PRO A 97 -5.13 3.15 11.38
N LEU A 98 -4.96 1.86 11.09
CA LEU A 98 -3.65 1.20 11.14
C LEU A 98 -2.70 1.74 10.06
N ALA A 99 -3.20 1.98 8.84
CA ALA A 99 -2.41 2.59 7.78
C ALA A 99 -1.98 4.03 8.14
N THR A 100 -2.87 4.82 8.75
CA THR A 100 -2.54 6.16 9.25
C THR A 100 -1.47 6.13 10.34
N ARG A 101 -1.50 5.12 11.22
CA ARG A 101 -0.45 4.93 12.23
C ARG A 101 0.89 4.57 11.59
N LEU A 102 0.90 3.69 10.59
CA LEU A 102 2.13 3.35 9.87
C LEU A 102 2.77 4.57 9.19
N ASP A 103 1.97 5.47 8.64
CA ASP A 103 2.50 6.73 8.08
C ASP A 103 3.26 7.53 9.12
N ALA A 104 2.68 7.67 10.33
CA ALA A 104 3.29 8.43 11.41
C ALA A 104 4.50 7.74 12.04
N GLU A 105 4.50 6.41 12.11
CA GLU A 105 5.56 5.63 12.77
C GLU A 105 6.78 5.40 11.86
N ILE A 106 6.55 5.09 10.59
CA ILE A 106 7.62 4.64 9.68
C ILE A 106 7.56 5.27 8.28
N GLY A 107 6.60 6.13 7.98
CA GLY A 107 6.47 6.76 6.65
C GLY A 107 7.73 7.50 6.22
N ASP A 108 8.28 8.35 7.08
CA ASP A 108 9.50 9.13 6.81
C ASP A 108 10.72 8.24 6.54
N LEU A 109 10.85 7.13 7.27
CA LEU A 109 11.92 6.15 7.05
C LEU A 109 11.80 5.50 5.67
N VAL A 110 10.57 5.21 5.24
CA VAL A 110 10.33 4.60 3.94
C VAL A 110 10.58 5.58 2.79
N VAL A 111 10.24 6.86 2.97
CA VAL A 111 10.62 7.93 2.02
C VAL A 111 12.14 8.03 1.92
N ALA A 112 12.83 8.17 3.05
CA ALA A 112 14.27 8.39 3.08
C ALA A 112 15.04 7.25 2.41
N ALA A 113 14.66 6.00 2.65
CA ALA A 113 15.29 4.87 1.98
C ALA A 113 15.02 4.85 0.48
N ARG A 114 13.80 5.19 0.05
CA ARG A 114 13.46 5.24 -1.37
C ARG A 114 14.24 6.32 -2.11
N ASP A 115 14.44 7.47 -1.49
CA ASP A 115 15.24 8.56 -2.06
C ASP A 115 16.70 8.13 -2.24
N ILE A 116 17.27 7.45 -1.24
CA ILE A 116 18.63 6.90 -1.33
C ILE A 116 18.73 5.86 -2.45
N GLU A 117 17.75 4.95 -2.58
CA GLU A 117 17.72 3.98 -3.68
C GLU A 117 17.71 4.66 -5.05
N LEU A 118 16.90 5.71 -5.21
CA LEU A 118 16.79 6.48 -6.44
C LEU A 118 18.07 7.24 -6.77
N GLU A 119 18.72 7.85 -5.79
CA GLU A 119 20.03 8.49 -5.97
C GLU A 119 21.08 7.50 -6.45
N LEU A 120 21.14 6.31 -5.84
CA LEU A 120 22.08 5.26 -6.24
C LEU A 120 21.82 4.77 -7.66
N LEU A 121 20.56 4.49 -8.01
CA LEU A 121 20.16 4.09 -9.36
C LEU A 121 20.51 5.17 -10.39
N ASN A 122 20.18 6.42 -10.12
CA ASN A 122 20.51 7.54 -10.99
C ASN A 122 22.02 7.71 -11.16
N GLY A 123 22.79 7.53 -10.09
CA GLY A 123 24.25 7.54 -10.12
C GLY A 123 24.84 6.44 -11.00
N VAL A 124 24.31 5.21 -10.91
CA VAL A 124 24.72 4.08 -11.76
C VAL A 124 24.36 4.34 -13.22
N VAL A 125 23.13 4.79 -13.50
CA VAL A 125 22.68 5.12 -14.87
C VAL A 125 23.54 6.22 -15.48
N ALA A 126 23.83 7.29 -14.73
CA ALA A 126 24.68 8.37 -15.18
C ALA A 126 26.11 7.89 -15.49
N ARG A 127 26.62 6.93 -14.70
CA ARG A 127 27.94 6.34 -14.93
C ARG A 127 27.96 5.45 -16.17
N LEU A 128 26.96 4.59 -16.35
CA LEU A 128 26.80 3.75 -17.55
C LEU A 128 26.68 4.58 -18.83
N ARG A 129 25.93 5.69 -18.80
CA ARG A 129 25.81 6.62 -19.93
C ARG A 129 27.11 7.33 -20.31
N ARG A 130 28.11 7.37 -19.42
CA ARG A 130 29.45 7.93 -19.75
C ARG A 130 30.39 6.90 -20.38
N PHE A 131 30.03 5.62 -20.34
CA PHE A 131 30.81 4.51 -20.91
C PHE A 131 30.17 3.93 -22.19
N ALA A 132 29.02 4.44 -22.61
CA ALA A 132 28.35 4.14 -23.87
C ALA A 132 28.54 5.32 -24.85
#